data_AF-A0AA41K836-F1
#
_entry.id   AF-A0AA41K836-F1
#
_cell.length_a   1.000
_cell.length_b   1.000
_cell.length_c   1.000
_cell.angle_alpha   90.00
_cell.angle_beta   90.00
_cell.angle_gamma   90.00
#
_symmetry.space_group_name_H-M   'P 1'
#
loop_
_entity.id
_entity.type
_entity.pdbx_description
1 polymer ?
#
loop_
_entity_poly.entity_id
_entity_poly.type
_entity_poly.pdbx_seq_one_letter_code
_entity_poly.pdbx_strand_id
1 'polypeptide(L)' 'MTKKEKAIFDKMYDEAMDNYMTYVMQGMNAPDDVLGIACAFNRLKKVLFLDETDIE' A
#
# COMPACT_ATOMS: atom_id res chain seq x y z
N MET A 1 -15.68 7.59 4.88
CA MET A 1 -14.41 8.32 4.75
C MET A 1 -14.63 9.59 3.94
N THR A 2 -14.09 10.72 4.38
CA THR A 2 -14.16 12.01 3.66
C THR A 2 -13.10 12.08 2.54
N LYS A 3 -13.26 13.02 1.60
CA LYS A 3 -12.25 13.27 0.55
C LYS A 3 -10.87 13.61 1.12
N LYS A 4 -10.81 14.31 2.26
CA LYS A 4 -9.56 14.67 2.93
C LYS A 4 -8.89 13.43 3.55
N GLU A 5 -9.65 12.58 4.22
CA GLU A 5 -9.15 11.33 4.81
C GLU A 5 -8.61 10.38 3.74
N LYS A 6 -9.30 10.25 2.59
CA LYS A 6 -8.80 9.46 1.46
C LYS A 6 -7.47 9.99 0.93
N ALA A 7 -7.35 11.30 0.73
CA ALA A 7 -6.10 11.89 0.24
C ALA A 7 -4.93 11.70 1.22
N ILE A 8 -5.20 11.68 2.52
CA ILE A 8 -4.18 11.35 3.55
C ILE A 8 -3.80 9.88 3.43
N PHE A 9 -4.78 8.98 3.33
CA PHE A 9 -4.51 7.55 3.16
C PHE A 9 -3.70 7.27 1.90
N ASP A 10 -4.09 7.83 0.75
CA ASP A 10 -3.40 7.61 -0.52
C ASP A 10 -1.92 8.02 -0.45
N LYS A 11 -1.61 9.14 0.22
CA LYS A 11 -0.21 9.55 0.46
C LYS A 11 0.57 8.56 1.31
N MET A 12 -0.03 8.06 2.40
CA MET A 12 0.60 7.07 3.27
C MET A 12 0.80 5.73 2.55
N TYR A 13 -0.15 5.35 1.70
CA TYR A 13 -0.05 4.17 0.85
C TYR A 13 1.10 4.32 -0.16
N ASP A 14 1.18 5.44 -0.88
CA ASP A 14 2.20 5.68 -1.89
C ASP A 14 3.61 5.66 -1.25
N GLU A 15 3.79 6.30 -0.08
CA GLU A 15 5.05 6.29 0.66
C GLU A 15 5.46 4.87 1.08
N ALA A 16 4.51 4.06 1.57
CA ALA A 16 4.78 2.66 1.93
C ALA A 16 5.18 1.81 0.72
N MET A 17 4.51 2.02 -0.43
CA MET A 17 4.83 1.32 -1.67
C MET A 17 6.18 1.74 -2.25
N ASP A 18 6.51 3.03 -2.25
CA ASP A 18 7.78 3.55 -2.77
C ASP A 18 8.97 3.02 -1.97
N ASN A 19 8.83 2.96 -0.65
CA ASN A 19 9.84 2.37 0.23
C ASN A 19 10.06 0.90 -0.09
N TYR A 20 8.99 0.10 -0.26
CA TYR A 20 9.10 -1.29 -0.67
C TYR A 20 9.71 -1.45 -2.08
N MET A 21 9.27 -0.64 -3.04
CA MET A 21 9.73 -0.69 -4.43
C MET A 21 11.21 -0.36 -4.58
N THR A 22 11.78 0.47 -3.70
CA THR A 22 13.22 0.74 -3.67
C THR A 22 14.04 -0.55 -3.54
N TYR A 23 13.60 -1.48 -2.68
CA TYR A 23 14.28 -2.79 -2.51
C TYR A 23 14.06 -3.70 -3.72
N VAL A 24 12.82 -3.76 -4.23
CA VAL A 24 12.48 -4.56 -5.41
C VAL A 24 13.32 -4.14 -6.62
N MET A 25 13.46 -2.84 -6.85
CA MET A 25 14.26 -2.29 -7.96
C MET A 25 15.76 -2.58 -7.80
N GLN A 26 16.25 -2.73 -6.58
CA GLN A 26 17.63 -3.13 -6.31
C GLN A 26 17.83 -4.65 -6.38
N GLY A 27 16.77 -5.43 -6.62
CA GLY A 27 16.82 -6.89 -6.60
C GLY A 27 17.10 -7.45 -5.20
N MET A 28 16.82 -6.67 -4.16
CA MET A 28 17.06 -7.01 -2.77
C MET A 28 15.76 -7.42 -2.08
N ASN A 29 15.87 -8.26 -1.05
CA ASN A 29 14.76 -8.52 -0.15
C ASN A 29 14.54 -7.27 0.73
N ALA A 30 13.30 -6.79 0.76
CA ALA A 30 12.91 -5.75 1.71
C ALA A 30 12.98 -6.30 3.15
N PRO A 31 13.39 -5.48 4.13
CA PRO A 31 13.22 -5.78 5.54
C PRO A 31 11.76 -6.15 5.90
N ASP A 32 11.58 -7.02 6.90
CA ASP A 32 10.26 -7.55 7.28
C ASP A 32 9.26 -6.46 7.67
N ASP A 33 9.74 -5.39 8.31
CA ASP A 33 8.93 -4.23 8.68
C ASP A 33 8.45 -3.44 7.45
N VAL A 34 9.34 -3.18 6.49
CA VAL A 34 9.01 -2.50 5.22
C VAL A 34 7.99 -3.33 4.43
N LEU A 35 8.25 -4.63 4.27
CA LEU A 35 7.33 -5.54 3.60
C LEU A 35 5.98 -5.64 4.32
N GLY A 36 6.00 -5.73 5.64
CA GLY A 36 4.80 -5.80 6.49
C GLY A 36 3.92 -4.55 6.36
N ILE A 37 4.54 -3.37 6.42
CA ILE A 37 3.84 -2.09 6.27
C ILE A 37 3.22 -1.98 4.87
N ALA A 38 3.99 -2.28 3.81
CA ALA A 38 3.49 -2.29 2.45
C ALA A 38 2.29 -3.24 2.28
N CYS A 39 2.40 -4.48 2.79
CA CYS A 39 1.31 -5.45 2.76
C CYS A 39 0.06 -4.97 3.51
N ALA A 40 0.24 -4.34 4.67
CA ALA A 40 -0.87 -3.81 5.46
C ALA A 40 -1.63 -2.70 4.71
N PHE A 41 -0.91 -1.72 4.15
CA PHE A 41 -1.51 -0.66 3.36
C PHE A 41 -2.21 -1.16 2.10
N ASN A 42 -1.65 -2.17 1.42
CA ASN A 42 -2.31 -2.80 0.27
C ASN A 42 -3.63 -3.48 0.64
N ARG A 43 -3.65 -4.23 1.76
CA ARG A 43 -4.90 -4.83 2.26
C ARG A 43 -5.92 -3.77 2.65
N LEU A 44 -5.49 -2.73 3.37
CA LEU A 44 -6.37 -1.62 3.74
C LEU A 44 -6.92 -0.88 2.51
N LYS A 45 -6.09 -0.65 1.48
CA LYS A 45 -6.54 0.00 0.25
C LYS A 45 -7.63 -0.80 -0.45
N LYS A 46 -7.47 -2.13 -0.48
CA LYS A 46 -8.50 -3.03 -1.01
C LYS A 46 -9.80 -2.94 -0.24
N VAL A 47 -9.74 -3.12 1.08
CA VAL A 47 -10.93 -3.10 1.96
C VAL A 47 -11.64 -1.75 1.97
N LEU A 48 -10.88 -0.64 1.92
CA LEU A 48 -11.44 0.70 2.08
C LEU A 48 -11.90 1.34 0.77
N PHE A 49 -11.38 0.91 -0.38
CA PHE A 49 -11.60 1.60 -1.65
C PHE A 49 -11.85 0.72 -2.87
N LEU A 50 -11.61 -0.59 -2.80
CA LEU A 50 -11.72 -1.50 -3.94
C LEU A 50 -12.64 -2.70 -3.63
N ASP A 51 -13.72 -2.47 -2.89
CA ASP A 51 -14.67 -3.51 -2.50
C ASP A 51 -15.13 -4.36 -3.72
N GLU A 52 -15.20 -5.68 -3.51
CA GLU A 52 -15.26 -6.81 -4.46
C GLU A 52 -16.06 -6.64 -5.78
N THR A 53 -15.50 -5.98 -6.80
CA THR A 53 -16.03 -6.06 -8.19
C THR A 53 -15.08 -6.61 -9.25
N ASP A 54 -13.88 -7.07 -8.88
CA ASP A 54 -12.93 -7.68 -9.82
C ASP A 54 -12.68 -9.16 -9.50
N ILE A 55 -13.77 -9.95 -9.38
CA ILE A 55 -13.71 -11.40 -9.63
C ILE A 55 -14.20 -11.61 -11.07
N GLU A 56 -13.28 -11.59 -12.03
CA GLU A 56 -13.45 -12.23 -13.34
C GLU A 56 -12.62 -13.52 -13.41
#